data_AF-A0A924FZ75-F1
#
_entry.id   AF-A0A924FZ75-F1
#
_cell.length_a   1.000
_cell.length_b   1.000
_cell.length_c   1.000
_cell.angle_alpha   90.00
_cell.angle_beta   90.00
_cell.angle_gamma   90.00
#
_symmetry.space_group_name_H-M   'P 1'
#
loop_
_entity.id
_entity.type
_entity.pdbx_description
1 polymer ?
#
loop_
_entity_poly.entity_id
_entity_poly.type
_entity_poly.pdbx_seq_one_letter_code
_entity_poly.pdbx_strand_id
1 'polypeptide(L)'
;AANGGAYAPDLSVVARARTYDRGFPQVIFDFFTQFQQKGPNYIDALLQGYVDPPPADFKLPEGAYYNTFYPGHAIKMPKPISDDQVTYDDGTPQKVENYAKDVASFLMWTAEPHLEARKRTGLQVMVFLLILAGLLYFTKKRVWADAH
;
A
#
# COMPACT_ATOMS: atom_id res chain seq x y z
N ALA A 1 -1.74 -21.51 20.51
CA ALA A 1 -0.63 -21.30 19.55
C ALA A 1 -0.95 -20.08 18.70
N ALA A 2 0.01 -19.16 18.49
CA ALA A 2 -0.19 -18.02 17.59
C ALA A 2 -0.62 -18.51 16.19
N ASN A 3 -1.51 -17.77 15.51
CA ASN A 3 -2.05 -18.12 14.19
C ASN A 3 -2.73 -19.50 14.07
N GLY A 4 -3.19 -20.09 15.18
CA GLY A 4 -3.87 -21.40 15.16
C GLY A 4 -3.00 -22.54 14.62
N GLY A 5 -1.68 -22.48 14.84
CA GLY A 5 -0.71 -23.51 14.43
C GLY A 5 -0.13 -23.32 13.03
N ALA A 6 -0.58 -22.33 12.27
CA ALA A 6 0.02 -21.94 11.00
C ALA A 6 1.21 -20.99 11.23
N TYR A 7 2.23 -21.08 10.39
CA TYR A 7 3.33 -20.11 10.38
C TYR A 7 2.81 -18.72 10.04
N ALA A 8 3.37 -17.69 10.68
CA ALA A 8 3.11 -16.32 10.29
C ALA A 8 3.54 -16.11 8.83
N PRO A 9 2.77 -15.35 8.03
CA PRO A 9 3.18 -15.04 6.67
C PRO A 9 4.48 -14.24 6.69
N ASP A 10 5.33 -14.49 5.71
CA ASP A 10 6.54 -13.70 5.51
C ASP A 10 6.18 -12.24 5.16
N LEU A 11 6.91 -11.31 5.75
CA LEU A 11 6.64 -9.87 5.62
C LEU A 11 7.52 -9.18 4.57
N SER A 12 8.53 -9.86 4.01
CA SER A 12 9.50 -9.22 3.11
C SER A 12 8.84 -8.53 1.90
N VAL A 13 7.78 -9.15 1.35
CA VAL A 13 7.06 -8.66 0.16
C VAL A 13 5.57 -8.41 0.43
N VAL A 14 5.14 -8.37 1.69
CA VAL A 14 3.72 -8.32 2.05
C VAL A 14 3.02 -7.06 1.53
N ALA A 15 3.71 -5.91 1.53
CA ALA A 15 3.20 -4.65 0.99
C ALA A 15 3.00 -4.65 -0.53
N ARG A 16 3.58 -5.62 -1.26
CA ARG A 16 3.31 -5.85 -2.68
C ARG A 16 2.33 -6.99 -2.93
N ALA A 17 2.27 -7.95 -2.01
CA ALA A 17 1.41 -9.13 -2.10
C ALA A 17 -0.03 -8.89 -1.60
N ARG A 18 -0.34 -7.69 -1.08
CA ARG A 18 -1.66 -7.32 -0.58
C ARG A 18 -2.20 -6.11 -1.34
N THR A 19 -3.51 -6.11 -1.51
CA THR A 19 -4.27 -5.06 -2.17
C THR A 19 -5.70 -5.08 -1.64
N TYR A 20 -6.44 -4.01 -1.91
CA TYR A 20 -7.87 -3.94 -1.63
C TYR A 20 -8.57 -3.22 -2.78
N ASP A 21 -9.86 -3.50 -2.94
CA ASP A 21 -10.68 -2.76 -3.88
C ASP A 21 -11.16 -1.45 -3.22
N ARG A 22 -11.01 -0.33 -3.93
CA ARG A 22 -11.50 0.98 -3.49
C ARG A 22 -12.96 1.20 -3.89
N GLY A 23 -13.53 0.32 -4.72
CA GLY A 23 -14.91 0.38 -5.20
C GLY A 23 -15.18 1.52 -6.18
N PHE A 24 -16.38 1.52 -6.75
CA PHE A 24 -16.86 2.62 -7.59
C PHE A 24 -17.24 3.83 -6.71
N PRO A 25 -16.91 5.09 -7.10
CA PRO A 25 -16.28 5.52 -8.35
C PRO A 25 -14.75 5.59 -8.32
N GLN A 26 -14.12 5.27 -7.19
CA GLN A 26 -12.67 5.43 -6.98
C GLN A 26 -11.83 4.65 -7.99
N VAL A 27 -12.30 3.48 -8.44
CA VAL A 27 -11.63 2.69 -9.50
C VAL A 27 -11.46 3.50 -10.81
N ILE A 28 -12.40 4.39 -11.15
CA ILE A 28 -12.28 5.24 -12.35
C ILE A 28 -11.21 6.32 -12.12
N PHE A 29 -11.21 6.95 -10.95
CA PHE A 29 -10.19 7.95 -10.63
C PHE A 29 -8.79 7.34 -10.49
N ASP A 30 -8.67 6.12 -9.97
CA ASP A 30 -7.41 5.37 -9.89
C ASP A 30 -6.75 5.23 -11.27
N PHE A 31 -7.54 5.09 -12.35
CA PHE A 31 -7.03 5.01 -13.72
C PHE A 31 -6.28 6.29 -14.13
N PHE A 32 -6.86 7.46 -13.82
CA PHE A 32 -6.27 8.76 -14.18
C PHE A 32 -5.18 9.21 -13.20
N THR A 33 -5.34 8.92 -11.92
CA THR A 33 -4.39 9.31 -10.85
C THR A 33 -3.23 8.34 -10.71
N GLN A 34 -3.31 7.17 -11.36
CA GLN A 34 -2.32 6.10 -11.28
C GLN A 34 -1.98 5.73 -9.82
N PHE A 35 -2.99 5.63 -8.96
CA PHE A 35 -2.80 5.32 -7.55
C PHE A 35 -2.19 3.91 -7.34
N GLN A 36 -1.08 3.82 -6.60
CA GLN A 36 -0.30 2.58 -6.40
C GLN A 36 -0.11 2.15 -4.92
N GLN A 37 -0.66 2.88 -3.94
CA GLN A 37 -0.37 2.64 -2.50
C GLN A 37 -1.32 1.64 -1.82
N LYS A 38 -1.93 0.72 -2.58
CA LYS A 38 -2.97 -0.18 -2.04
C LYS A 38 -2.45 -1.13 -0.95
N GLY A 39 -1.23 -1.64 -1.10
CA GLY A 39 -0.64 -2.57 -0.14
C GLY A 39 -0.27 -1.98 1.21
N PRO A 40 0.54 -0.90 1.30
CA PRO A 40 0.84 -0.26 2.58
C PRO A 40 -0.42 0.25 3.27
N ASN A 41 -1.38 0.83 2.53
CA ASN A 41 -2.66 1.26 3.10
C ASN A 41 -3.48 0.10 3.68
N TYR A 42 -3.44 -1.07 3.06
CA TYR A 42 -4.08 -2.26 3.61
C TYR A 42 -3.42 -2.69 4.93
N ILE A 43 -2.08 -2.65 5.02
CA ILE A 43 -1.36 -3.01 6.25
C ILE A 43 -1.68 -2.02 7.37
N ASP A 44 -1.65 -0.72 7.07
CA ASP A 44 -2.01 0.34 8.00
C ASP A 44 -3.44 0.15 8.55
N ALA A 45 -4.42 -0.02 7.66
CA ALA A 45 -5.80 -0.28 8.04
C ALA A 45 -5.94 -1.59 8.84
N LEU A 46 -5.23 -2.65 8.45
CA LEU A 46 -5.25 -3.93 9.16
C LEU A 46 -4.78 -3.78 10.61
N LEU A 47 -3.69 -3.05 10.85
CA LEU A 47 -3.13 -2.85 12.19
C LEU A 47 -4.05 -2.01 13.09
N GLN A 48 -4.80 -1.07 12.51
CA GLN A 48 -5.76 -0.24 13.24
C GLN A 48 -7.14 -0.91 13.43
N GLY A 49 -7.52 -1.83 12.55
CA GLY A 49 -8.88 -2.37 12.42
C GLY A 49 -9.33 -3.41 13.45
N TYR A 50 -8.61 -3.60 14.55
CA TYR A 50 -8.97 -4.56 15.59
C TYR A 50 -10.09 -4.03 16.49
N VAL A 51 -11.21 -4.76 16.57
CA VAL A 51 -12.38 -4.38 17.39
C VAL A 51 -12.74 -5.53 18.33
N ASP A 52 -12.94 -5.23 19.60
CA ASP A 52 -13.37 -6.15 20.64
C ASP A 52 -14.36 -5.44 21.58
N PRO A 53 -15.61 -5.91 21.76
CA PRO A 53 -16.20 -7.14 21.19
C PRO A 53 -16.55 -7.03 19.70
N PRO A 54 -16.66 -8.16 18.97
CA PRO A 54 -17.14 -8.17 17.59
C PRO A 54 -18.60 -7.70 17.50
N PRO A 55 -19.08 -7.28 16.30
CA PRO A 55 -20.49 -7.00 16.06
C PRO A 55 -21.39 -8.16 16.51
N ALA A 56 -22.56 -7.85 17.07
CA ALA A 56 -23.44 -8.82 17.76
C ALA A 56 -23.90 -9.99 16.87
N ASP A 57 -23.94 -9.76 15.56
CA ASP A 57 -24.37 -10.65 14.50
C ASP A 57 -23.21 -11.46 13.88
N PHE A 58 -21.96 -11.23 14.30
CA PHE A 58 -20.79 -11.92 13.79
C PHE A 58 -20.34 -13.08 14.70
N LYS A 59 -20.36 -14.30 14.17
CA LYS A 59 -19.84 -15.49 14.87
C LYS A 59 -18.34 -15.62 14.63
N LEU A 60 -17.54 -15.23 15.63
CA LEU A 60 -16.09 -15.34 15.58
C LEU A 60 -15.64 -16.80 15.75
N PRO A 61 -14.85 -17.37 14.82
CA PRO A 61 -14.25 -18.69 15.01
C PRO A 61 -13.36 -18.74 16.25
N GLU A 62 -13.28 -19.91 16.89
CA GLU A 62 -12.44 -20.10 18.07
C GLU A 62 -10.97 -19.76 17.79
N GLY A 63 -10.37 -18.96 18.67
CA GLY A 63 -8.98 -18.50 18.53
C GLY A 63 -8.73 -17.49 17.40
N ALA A 64 -9.78 -16.96 16.77
CA ALA A 64 -9.69 -15.81 15.87
C ALA A 64 -10.00 -14.50 16.62
N TYR A 65 -9.58 -13.39 16.03
CA TYR A 65 -9.81 -12.02 16.45
C TYR A 65 -10.59 -11.29 15.37
N TYR A 66 -11.47 -10.38 15.76
CA TYR A 66 -12.24 -9.62 14.79
C TYR A 66 -11.42 -8.45 14.23
N ASN A 67 -11.39 -8.32 12.91
CA ASN A 67 -10.75 -7.20 12.23
C ASN A 67 -11.63 -6.67 11.08
N THR A 68 -11.88 -5.36 11.08
CA THR A 68 -12.80 -4.72 10.11
C THR A 68 -12.31 -4.84 8.66
N PHE A 69 -11.00 -4.87 8.42
CA PHE A 69 -10.41 -4.84 7.07
C PHE A 69 -9.90 -6.20 6.58
N TYR A 70 -9.73 -7.18 7.48
CA TYR A 70 -9.32 -8.51 7.09
C TYR A 70 -10.43 -9.22 6.30
N PRO A 71 -10.12 -9.92 5.18
CA PRO A 71 -11.11 -10.70 4.45
C PRO A 71 -11.82 -11.71 5.35
N GLY A 72 -13.15 -11.62 5.43
CA GLY A 72 -13.96 -12.48 6.29
C GLY A 72 -13.94 -12.11 7.78
N HIS A 73 -13.35 -10.97 8.14
CA HIS A 73 -13.32 -10.35 9.47
C HIS A 73 -12.75 -11.18 10.63
N ALA A 74 -12.30 -12.41 10.38
CA ALA A 74 -11.73 -13.30 11.38
C ALA A 74 -10.24 -13.54 11.07
N ILE A 75 -9.36 -12.94 11.86
CA ILE A 75 -7.91 -13.09 11.72
C ILE A 75 -7.34 -13.87 12.91
N LYS A 76 -6.44 -14.83 12.69
CA LYS A 76 -5.78 -15.58 13.79
C LYS A 76 -4.56 -14.87 14.40
N MET A 77 -4.33 -13.62 13.98
CA MET A 77 -3.27 -12.74 14.48
C MET A 77 -3.86 -11.88 15.60
N PRO A 78 -3.37 -11.97 16.85
CA PRO A 78 -3.80 -11.06 17.92
C PRO A 78 -3.41 -9.62 17.59
N LYS A 79 -4.07 -8.65 18.22
CA LYS A 79 -3.72 -7.23 18.08
C LYS A 79 -2.24 -7.04 18.47
N PRO A 80 -1.36 -6.64 17.52
CA PRO A 80 0.08 -6.64 17.77
C PRO A 80 0.59 -5.36 18.44
N ILE A 81 -0.17 -4.26 18.29
CA ILE A 81 0.23 -2.92 18.74
C ILE A 81 -0.88 -2.27 19.59
N SER A 82 -0.48 -1.57 20.65
CA SER A 82 -1.32 -0.72 21.48
C SER A 82 -0.70 0.68 21.62
N ASP A 83 -1.49 1.64 22.10
CA ASP A 83 -0.97 2.97 22.44
C ASP A 83 0.11 2.84 23.53
N ASP A 84 1.03 3.80 23.58
CA ASP A 84 2.11 3.90 24.57
C ASP A 84 3.08 2.69 24.64
N GLN A 85 3.15 1.89 23.57
CA GLN A 85 3.97 0.67 23.54
C GLN A 85 5.44 0.94 23.15
N VAL A 86 5.70 1.96 22.33
CA VAL A 86 7.05 2.29 21.82
C VAL A 86 7.30 3.79 21.87
N THR A 87 8.34 4.21 22.59
CA THR A 87 8.75 5.61 22.64
C THR A 87 9.51 6.00 21.38
N TYR A 88 9.09 7.10 20.75
CA TYR A 88 9.84 7.74 19.68
C TYR A 88 10.86 8.74 20.23
N ASP A 89 12.06 8.76 19.66
CA ASP A 89 13.15 9.67 20.09
C ASP A 89 12.91 11.14 19.69
N ASP A 90 12.01 11.38 18.74
CA ASP A 90 11.72 12.70 18.17
C ASP A 90 10.50 13.40 18.81
N GLY A 91 9.89 12.77 19.82
CA GLY A 91 8.70 13.28 20.49
C GLY A 91 7.38 13.04 19.75
N THR A 92 7.37 12.21 18.71
CA THR A 92 6.13 11.79 18.03
C THR A 92 5.17 11.12 19.02
N PRO A 93 3.85 11.41 18.97
CA PRO A 93 2.88 10.80 19.87
C PRO A 93 2.87 9.27 19.76
N GLN A 94 2.82 8.60 20.91
CA GLN A 94 2.82 7.15 21.04
C GLN A 94 1.45 6.53 20.76
N LYS A 95 0.98 6.70 19.52
CA LYS A 95 -0.35 6.26 19.08
C LYS A 95 -0.26 5.13 18.07
N VAL A 96 -1.22 4.21 18.12
CA VAL A 96 -1.40 3.12 17.15
C VAL A 96 -1.44 3.62 15.72
N GLU A 97 -2.05 4.78 15.46
CA GLU A 97 -2.09 5.41 14.13
C GLU A 97 -0.68 5.69 13.59
N ASN A 98 0.22 6.21 14.42
CA ASN A 98 1.59 6.51 14.03
C ASN A 98 2.38 5.22 13.82
N TYR A 99 2.28 4.27 14.76
CA TYR A 99 2.95 2.97 14.63
C TYR A 99 2.52 2.21 13.37
N ALA A 100 1.21 2.17 13.09
CA ALA A 100 0.66 1.47 11.93
C ALA A 100 1.19 2.05 10.62
N LYS A 101 1.21 3.38 10.51
CA LYS A 101 1.71 4.09 9.34
C LYS A 101 3.21 3.90 9.14
N ASP A 102 4.00 3.92 10.21
CA ASP A 102 5.44 3.73 10.15
C ASP A 102 5.80 2.29 9.78
N VAL A 103 5.15 1.30 10.39
CA VAL A 103 5.33 -0.12 10.05
C VAL A 103 4.92 -0.38 8.60
N ALA A 104 3.79 0.16 8.14
CA ALA A 104 3.36 0.03 6.75
C ALA A 104 4.37 0.65 5.77
N SER A 105 4.94 1.81 6.12
CA SER A 105 5.96 2.49 5.32
C SER A 105 7.26 1.69 5.28
N PHE A 106 7.70 1.16 6.42
CA PHE A 106 8.86 0.27 6.51
C PHE A 106 8.68 -1.00 5.68
N LEU A 107 7.53 -1.67 5.78
CA LEU A 107 7.22 -2.87 5.00
C LEU A 107 7.11 -2.60 3.48
N MET A 108 6.70 -1.39 3.10
CA MET A 108 6.76 -0.97 1.69
C MET A 108 8.20 -0.79 1.22
N TRP A 109 9.05 -0.21 2.05
CA TRP A 109 10.48 -0.07 1.76
C TRP A 109 11.17 -1.44 1.65
N THR A 110 10.88 -2.39 2.55
CA THR A 110 11.43 -3.76 2.44
C THR A 110 10.96 -4.47 1.18
N ALA A 111 9.70 -4.28 0.79
CA ALA A 111 9.13 -4.88 -0.41
C ALA A 111 9.65 -4.24 -1.71
N GLU A 112 10.07 -2.97 -1.66
CA GLU A 112 10.56 -2.24 -2.83
C GLU A 112 11.70 -1.26 -2.48
N PRO A 113 12.92 -1.76 -2.20
CA PRO A 113 14.05 -0.92 -1.79
C PRO A 113 14.53 0.04 -2.90
N HIS A 114 14.20 -0.25 -4.16
CA HIS A 114 14.58 0.56 -5.32
C HIS A 114 13.47 1.48 -5.82
N LEU A 115 12.41 1.71 -5.03
CA LEU A 115 11.25 2.51 -5.43
C LEU A 115 11.64 3.92 -5.87
N GLU A 116 12.48 4.60 -5.10
CA GLU A 116 12.94 5.96 -5.40
C GLU A 116 13.80 6.01 -6.66
N ALA A 117 14.75 5.08 -6.78
CA ALA A 117 15.59 4.96 -7.95
C ALA A 117 14.76 4.74 -9.23
N ARG A 118 13.77 3.83 -9.17
CA ARG A 118 12.84 3.56 -10.27
C ARG A 118 12.04 4.81 -10.65
N LYS A 119 11.48 5.53 -9.68
CA LYS A 119 10.72 6.77 -9.94
C LYS A 119 11.59 7.87 -10.53
N ARG A 120 12.82 8.04 -10.02
CA ARG A 120 13.80 9.00 -10.55
C ARG A 120 14.16 8.70 -11.99
N THR A 121 14.50 7.46 -12.31
CA THR A 121 14.80 7.04 -13.69
C THR A 121 13.58 7.19 -14.59
N GLY A 122 12.38 6.82 -14.12
CA GLY A 122 11.14 7.02 -14.85
C GLY A 122 10.91 8.48 -15.25
N LEU A 123 11.09 9.41 -14.32
CA LEU A 123 10.95 10.85 -14.60
C LEU A 123 11.97 11.34 -15.64
N GLN A 124 13.23 10.91 -15.53
CA GLN A 124 14.27 11.25 -16.51
C GLN A 124 13.92 10.75 -17.92
N VAL A 125 13.46 9.50 -18.03
CA VAL A 125 13.03 8.89 -19.30
C VAL A 125 11.83 9.65 -19.88
N MET A 126 10.84 10.03 -19.06
CA MET A 126 9.68 10.79 -19.52
C MET A 126 10.07 12.15 -20.11
N VAL A 127 10.97 12.89 -19.45
CA VAL A 127 11.48 14.17 -19.97
C VAL A 127 12.22 13.97 -21.29
N PHE A 128 13.09 12.96 -21.38
CA PHE A 128 13.80 12.63 -22.61
C PHE A 128 12.83 12.29 -23.75
N LEU A 129 11.80 11.47 -23.49
CA LEU A 129 10.82 11.09 -24.49
C LEU A 129 9.97 12.27 -24.96
N LEU A 130 9.62 13.22 -24.08
CA LEU A 130 8.91 14.43 -24.47
C LEU A 130 9.74 15.29 -25.45
N ILE A 131 11.04 15.45 -25.18
CA ILE A 131 11.95 16.17 -26.06
C ILE A 131 12.10 15.44 -27.40
N LEU A 132 12.36 14.12 -27.35
CA LEU A 132 12.53 13.30 -28.54
C LEU A 132 11.25 13.29 -29.40
N ALA A 133 10.07 13.16 -28.78
CA ALA A 133 8.79 13.22 -29.48
C ALA A 133 8.59 14.58 -30.16
N GLY A 134 8.96 15.68 -29.51
CA GLY A 134 8.96 17.02 -30.12
C GLY A 134 9.86 17.08 -31.35
N LEU A 135 11.11 16.63 -31.23
CA LEU A 135 12.06 16.60 -32.35
C LEU A 135 11.53 15.75 -33.52
N LEU A 136 11.09 14.53 -33.24
CA LEU A 136 10.52 13.63 -34.25
C LEU A 136 9.28 14.22 -34.93
N TYR A 137 8.41 14.91 -34.18
CA TYR A 137 7.25 15.59 -34.73
C TYR A 137 7.66 16.67 -35.75
N PHE A 138 8.63 17.52 -35.40
CA PHE A 138 9.12 18.55 -36.31
C PHE A 138 9.88 17.96 -37.52
N THR A 139 10.69 16.92 -37.31
CA THR A 139 11.37 16.20 -38.39
C THR A 139 10.36 15.57 -39.35
N LYS A 140 9.33 14.88 -38.84
CA LYS A 140 8.24 14.34 -39.65
C LYS A 140 7.57 15.45 -40.43
N LYS A 141 7.18 16.56 -39.78
CA LYS A 141 6.51 17.68 -40.45
C LYS A 141 7.33 18.28 -41.58
N ARG A 142 8.66 18.36 -41.43
CA ARG A 142 9.56 18.87 -42.47
C ARG A 142 9.77 17.90 -43.62
N VAL A 143 10.00 16.62 -43.34
CA VAL A 143 10.28 15.60 -44.38
C VAL A 143 9.05 15.34 -45.25
N TRP A 144 7.86 15.38 -44.65
CA TRP A 144 6.60 15.10 -45.35
C TRP A 144 5.90 16.37 -45.85
N ALA A 145 6.58 17.52 -45.83
CA ALA A 145 6.01 18.79 -46.25
C ALA A 145 5.66 18.80 -47.75
N ASP A 146 6.44 18.12 -48.58
CA ASP A 146 6.26 18.11 -50.05
C ASP A 146 5.35 16.97 -50.52
N ALA A 147 4.90 16.10 -49.60
CA ALA A 147 4.06 14.93 -49.91
C ALA A 147 2.56 15.20 -49.73
N HIS A 148 2.18 16.39 -49.25
CA HIS A 148 0.79 16.84 -49.10
C HIS A 148 0.61 18.23 -49.71
#